data_AF-A0A1I5IA51-F1
#
_entry.id   AF-A0A1I5IA51-F1
#
_cell.length_a   1.000
_cell.length_b   1.000
_cell.length_c   1.000
_cell.angle_alpha   90.00
_cell.angle_beta   90.00
_cell.angle_gamma   90.00
#
_symmetry.space_group_name_H-M   'P 1'
#
loop_
_entity.id
_entity.type
_entity.pdbx_description
1 polymer ?
#
loop_
_entity_poly.entity_id
_entity_poly.type
_entity_poly.pdbx_seq_one_letter_code
_entity_poly.pdbx_strand_id
1 'polypeptide(L)'
;MIMKNPFWYPIRSVNKCLIIPFVFICFQSIGQERSATYFYSSNEQIPLAYLRVQVEGGSFMDFTDLAGKLEYLKKEIPENALINISGYGINDTLLSIKEIWNLDTIFLPSKEFELPEVAVNSTKLSELKIGDAKAEGWQATKPIGLIGSAQGEFYRYTIRVKIPKKKQLYLDKLKFYVSDILKEKVDVSIRILLPNNRMDIKPGKNNSIHDFSDLLQRNKVVEVLKPGWVQVNFDEYVGIPEGVKDLFIVFDLLEKEPKSNFALADQRVSKDIDLGFYITGGEIGVFNPDKFHPAIELTFFKE
;
A
#
# COMPACT_ATOMS: atom_id res chain seq x y z
N MET A 1 -25.79 -28.68 -29.54
CA MET A 1 -25.57 -27.98 -28.25
C MET A 1 -25.10 -26.57 -28.62
N ILE A 2 -26.00 -25.58 -28.55
CA ILE A 2 -25.75 -24.23 -29.07
C ILE A 2 -25.22 -23.39 -27.91
N MET A 3 -23.96 -22.96 -27.99
CA MET A 3 -23.36 -21.99 -27.06
C MET A 3 -24.07 -20.64 -27.23
N LYS A 4 -24.67 -20.12 -26.16
CA LYS A 4 -25.18 -18.74 -26.11
C LYS A 4 -24.01 -17.80 -25.82
N ASN A 5 -23.83 -16.82 -26.69
CA ASN A 5 -22.82 -15.76 -26.58
C ASN A 5 -23.14 -14.86 -25.36
N PRO A 6 -22.21 -14.61 -24.42
CA PRO A 6 -22.51 -13.92 -23.15
C PRO A 6 -22.80 -12.42 -23.26
N PHE A 7 -22.71 -11.83 -24.46
CA PHE A 7 -22.79 -10.37 -24.64
C PHE A 7 -24.18 -9.79 -24.87
N TRP A 8 -25.25 -10.57 -24.80
CA TRP A 8 -26.60 -10.10 -25.11
C TRP A 8 -27.57 -10.44 -23.99
N TYR A 9 -27.69 -9.53 -23.02
CA TYR A 9 -28.77 -9.52 -22.04
C TYR A 9 -29.64 -8.26 -22.22
N PRO A 10 -30.97 -8.38 -22.16
CA PRO A 10 -31.86 -7.26 -22.40
C PRO A 10 -31.93 -6.32 -21.18
N ILE A 11 -31.58 -5.06 -21.39
CA ILE A 11 -31.77 -3.96 -20.42
C ILE A 11 -33.26 -3.66 -20.33
N ARG A 12 -33.82 -3.63 -19.11
CA ARG A 12 -35.21 -3.21 -18.86
C ARG A 12 -35.28 -1.70 -18.60
N SER A 13 -36.20 -1.02 -19.28
CA SER A 13 -36.46 0.42 -19.17
C SER A 13 -37.86 0.69 -18.62
N VAL A 14 -38.06 1.85 -18.00
CA VAL A 14 -39.39 2.39 -17.69
C VAL A 14 -39.42 3.84 -18.13
N ASN A 15 -40.41 4.20 -18.96
CA ASN A 15 -40.58 5.55 -19.46
C ASN A 15 -41.96 6.08 -19.02
N LYS A 16 -42.04 7.34 -18.59
CA LYS A 16 -43.32 8.02 -18.36
C LYS A 16 -43.37 9.31 -19.17
N CYS A 17 -44.20 9.27 -20.21
CA CYS A 17 -44.78 10.46 -20.83
C CYS A 17 -45.67 11.19 -19.81
N LEU A 18 -45.48 12.49 -19.66
CA LEU A 18 -46.58 13.43 -19.39
C LEU A 18 -46.21 14.84 -19.89
N ILE A 19 -46.99 15.27 -20.88
CA ILE A 19 -47.02 16.58 -21.53
C ILE A 19 -48.00 17.47 -20.76
N ILE A 20 -47.67 18.74 -20.46
CA ILE A 20 -48.55 19.94 -20.54
C ILE A 20 -47.66 21.22 -20.68
N PRO A 21 -48.09 22.28 -21.42
CA PRO A 21 -47.23 23.20 -22.17
C PRO A 21 -47.06 24.65 -21.63
N PHE A 22 -46.09 25.34 -22.25
CA PHE A 22 -45.97 26.79 -22.56
C PHE A 22 -45.89 27.84 -21.42
N VAL A 23 -44.72 28.50 -21.30
CA VAL A 23 -44.50 29.92 -21.72
C VAL A 23 -43.01 30.09 -22.06
N PHE A 24 -42.73 30.53 -23.29
CA PHE A 24 -41.41 30.87 -23.79
C PHE A 24 -40.98 32.23 -23.24
N ILE A 25 -39.92 32.25 -22.43
CA ILE A 25 -39.09 33.45 -22.21
C ILE A 25 -37.68 33.08 -22.67
N CYS A 26 -37.32 33.53 -23.88
CA CYS A 26 -35.97 33.43 -24.41
C CYS A 26 -35.03 34.39 -23.67
N PHE A 27 -34.49 33.95 -22.55
CA PHE A 27 -33.14 34.33 -22.18
C PHE A 27 -32.19 33.41 -22.93
N GLN A 28 -31.51 33.91 -23.96
CA GLN A 28 -30.33 33.22 -24.48
C GLN A 28 -29.19 33.40 -23.47
N SER A 29 -29.26 32.66 -22.36
CA SER A 29 -28.02 32.10 -21.84
C SER A 29 -27.59 31.09 -22.90
N ILE A 30 -26.35 31.20 -23.38
CA ILE A 30 -25.68 30.05 -23.98
C ILE A 30 -25.46 29.10 -22.80
N GLY A 31 -26.54 28.44 -22.38
CA GLY A 31 -26.51 27.37 -21.41
C GLY A 31 -25.69 26.29 -22.06
N GLN A 32 -24.45 26.12 -21.61
CA GLN A 32 -23.72 24.91 -21.91
C GLN A 32 -24.62 23.77 -21.43
N GLU A 33 -25.10 22.94 -22.36
CA GLU A 33 -26.05 21.88 -22.07
C GLU A 33 -25.35 20.84 -21.18
N ARG A 34 -25.42 21.07 -19.87
CA ARG A 34 -24.92 20.19 -18.82
C ARG A 34 -25.82 18.97 -18.82
N SER A 35 -25.22 17.82 -19.08
CA SER A 35 -25.88 16.53 -18.94
C SER A 35 -25.44 15.88 -17.64
N ALA A 36 -26.37 15.18 -17.00
CA ALA A 36 -26.10 14.37 -15.84
C ALA A 36 -26.57 12.95 -16.12
N THR A 37 -25.69 11.97 -15.96
CA THR A 37 -26.02 10.56 -16.07
C THR A 37 -25.62 9.84 -14.79
N TYR A 38 -26.51 9.01 -14.27
CA TYR A 38 -26.28 8.25 -13.05
C TYR A 38 -25.96 6.80 -13.36
N PHE A 39 -24.98 6.23 -12.67
CA PHE A 39 -24.52 4.86 -12.88
C PHE A 39 -24.77 4.03 -11.63
N TYR A 40 -25.42 2.88 -11.81
CA TYR A 40 -25.75 1.95 -10.74
C TYR A 40 -25.33 0.52 -11.09
N SER A 41 -25.09 -0.30 -10.07
CA SER A 41 -24.88 -1.72 -10.29
C SER A 41 -26.21 -2.39 -10.69
N SER A 42 -26.17 -3.28 -11.68
CA SER A 42 -27.37 -3.97 -12.16
C SER A 42 -27.95 -4.92 -11.13
N ASN A 43 -27.08 -5.53 -10.31
CA ASN A 43 -27.46 -6.57 -9.35
C ASN A 43 -27.93 -5.97 -8.02
N GLU A 44 -27.18 -5.01 -7.47
CA GLU A 44 -27.40 -4.49 -6.12
C GLU A 44 -28.12 -3.14 -6.13
N GLN A 45 -28.26 -2.50 -7.30
CA GLN A 45 -28.88 -1.19 -7.48
C GLN A 45 -28.24 -0.09 -6.61
N ILE A 46 -26.96 -0.26 -6.28
CA ILE A 46 -26.17 0.73 -5.54
C ILE A 46 -25.48 1.70 -6.51
N PRO A 47 -25.30 2.98 -6.12
CA PRO A 47 -24.60 3.94 -6.95
C PRO A 47 -23.14 3.53 -7.15
N LEU A 48 -22.67 3.61 -8.39
CA LEU A 48 -21.30 3.27 -8.75
C LEU A 48 -20.43 4.53 -8.70
N ALA A 49 -19.77 4.74 -7.57
CA ALA A 49 -18.87 5.87 -7.37
C ALA A 49 -17.50 5.64 -8.03
N TYR A 50 -16.85 6.73 -8.44
CA TYR A 50 -15.50 6.76 -9.00
C TYR A 50 -15.30 5.89 -10.26
N LEU A 51 -16.37 5.64 -11.02
CA LEU A 51 -16.25 5.04 -12.34
C LEU A 51 -15.54 6.01 -13.26
N ARG A 52 -14.49 5.53 -13.91
CA ARG A 52 -13.82 6.27 -14.97
C ARG A 52 -14.66 6.19 -16.25
N VAL A 53 -15.01 7.35 -16.78
CA VAL A 53 -15.76 7.48 -18.04
C VAL A 53 -14.88 8.23 -19.03
N GLN A 54 -14.43 7.55 -20.07
CA GLN A 54 -13.46 8.08 -21.02
C GLN A 54 -13.88 7.87 -22.46
N VAL A 55 -13.69 8.88 -23.32
CA VAL A 55 -13.82 8.72 -24.78
C VAL A 55 -12.67 7.87 -25.32
N GLU A 56 -13.00 6.81 -26.05
CA GLU A 56 -12.02 5.97 -26.74
C GLU A 56 -11.21 6.81 -27.75
N GLY A 57 -9.89 6.90 -27.53
CA GLY A 57 -8.99 7.72 -28.35
C GLY A 57 -9.19 9.23 -28.23
N GLY A 58 -10.04 9.71 -27.32
CA GLY A 58 -10.38 11.13 -27.13
C GLY A 58 -9.80 11.75 -25.86
N SER A 59 -10.00 13.06 -25.71
CA SER A 59 -9.48 13.86 -24.59
C SER A 59 -10.41 13.95 -23.39
N PHE A 60 -11.69 13.58 -23.53
CA PHE A 60 -12.64 13.62 -22.42
C PHE A 60 -12.46 12.40 -21.53
N MET A 61 -12.25 12.66 -20.24
CA MET A 61 -12.16 11.67 -19.18
C MET A 61 -12.62 12.33 -17.88
N ASP A 62 -13.58 11.71 -17.21
CA ASP A 62 -14.06 12.17 -15.91
C ASP A 62 -14.54 10.97 -15.07
N PHE A 63 -14.94 11.23 -13.82
CA PHE A 63 -15.32 10.21 -12.86
C PHE A 63 -16.71 10.46 -12.28
N THR A 64 -17.42 9.38 -11.97
CA THR A 64 -18.67 9.50 -11.21
C THR A 64 -18.41 9.92 -9.75
N ASP A 65 -19.29 10.73 -9.19
CA ASP A 65 -19.25 11.12 -7.78
C ASP A 65 -19.75 10.01 -6.83
N LEU A 66 -19.84 10.30 -5.53
CA LEU A 66 -20.31 9.36 -4.51
C LEU A 66 -21.77 8.90 -4.71
N ALA A 67 -22.58 9.67 -5.45
CA ALA A 67 -23.94 9.31 -5.83
C ALA A 67 -24.00 8.55 -7.16
N GLY A 68 -22.83 8.20 -7.74
CA GLY A 68 -22.71 7.56 -9.04
C GLY A 68 -23.02 8.49 -10.20
N LYS A 69 -23.01 9.81 -9.99
CA LYS A 69 -23.38 10.81 -10.99
C LYS A 69 -22.16 11.28 -11.77
N LEU A 70 -22.30 11.34 -13.09
CA LEU A 70 -21.37 12.00 -14.00
C LEU A 70 -22.03 13.27 -14.53
N GLU A 71 -21.41 14.44 -14.30
CA GLU A 71 -21.82 15.69 -14.92
C GLU A 71 -20.81 16.11 -15.99
N TYR A 72 -21.27 16.46 -17.19
CA TYR A 72 -20.38 16.88 -18.28
C TYR A 72 -21.10 17.80 -19.26
N LEU A 73 -20.32 18.50 -20.08
CA LEU A 73 -20.86 19.32 -21.16
C LEU A 73 -20.95 18.49 -22.44
N LYS A 74 -22.13 18.40 -23.07
CA LYS A 74 -22.28 17.59 -24.30
C LYS A 74 -21.25 17.93 -25.38
N LYS A 75 -20.87 19.20 -25.50
CA LYS A 75 -19.87 19.70 -26.47
C LYS A 75 -18.45 19.15 -26.28
N GLU A 76 -18.13 18.60 -25.10
CA GLU A 76 -16.79 18.05 -24.81
C GLU A 76 -16.61 16.65 -25.39
N ILE A 77 -17.70 16.01 -25.82
CA ILE A 77 -17.72 14.64 -26.31
C ILE A 77 -18.31 14.63 -27.73
N PRO A 78 -17.58 14.12 -28.73
CA PRO A 78 -18.11 13.98 -30.09
C PRO A 78 -19.34 13.07 -30.14
N GLU A 79 -20.39 13.42 -30.89
CA GLU A 79 -21.67 12.68 -30.89
C GLU A 79 -21.58 11.21 -31.33
N ASN A 80 -20.51 10.82 -32.04
CA ASN A 80 -20.28 9.44 -32.47
C ASN A 80 -19.19 8.74 -31.64
N ALA A 81 -18.82 9.32 -30.50
CA ALA A 81 -17.81 8.76 -29.62
C ALA A 81 -18.30 7.46 -28.97
N LEU A 82 -17.36 6.52 -28.85
CA LEU A 82 -17.47 5.39 -27.95
C LEU A 82 -16.84 5.78 -26.60
N ILE A 83 -17.55 5.44 -25.53
CA ILE A 83 -17.22 5.77 -24.17
C ILE A 83 -16.86 4.48 -23.45
N ASN A 84 -15.59 4.37 -23.07
CA ASN A 84 -15.10 3.33 -22.20
C ASN A 84 -15.42 3.72 -20.74
N ILE A 85 -16.24 2.89 -20.10
CA ILE A 85 -16.57 2.99 -18.69
C ILE A 85 -15.86 1.86 -17.97
N SER A 86 -14.96 2.21 -17.06
CA SER A 86 -14.21 1.24 -16.25
C SER A 86 -14.21 1.64 -14.79
N GLY A 87 -14.17 0.64 -13.90
CA GLY A 87 -14.22 0.88 -12.47
C GLY A 87 -14.04 -0.40 -11.67
N TYR A 88 -13.75 -0.23 -10.39
CA TYR A 88 -13.58 -1.38 -9.50
C TYR A 88 -14.91 -2.12 -9.35
N GLY A 89 -14.90 -3.45 -9.51
CA GLY A 89 -16.10 -4.28 -9.31
C GLY A 89 -17.09 -4.29 -10.48
N ILE A 90 -16.80 -3.67 -11.62
CA ILE A 90 -17.65 -3.72 -12.82
C ILE A 90 -16.86 -4.18 -14.04
N ASN A 91 -17.56 -4.74 -15.03
CA ASN A 91 -16.94 -5.06 -16.31
C ASN A 91 -16.72 -3.78 -17.11
N ASP A 92 -15.53 -3.63 -17.69
CA ASP A 92 -15.25 -2.55 -18.64
C ASP A 92 -16.30 -2.60 -19.75
N THR A 93 -17.03 -1.50 -19.89
CA THR A 93 -18.19 -1.41 -20.78
C THR A 93 -17.94 -0.31 -21.80
N LEU A 94 -18.16 -0.63 -23.07
CA LEU A 94 -18.08 0.34 -24.15
C LEU A 94 -19.51 0.71 -24.58
N LEU A 95 -19.89 1.97 -24.40
CA LEU A 95 -21.20 2.49 -24.80
C LEU A 95 -21.05 3.63 -25.80
N SER A 96 -22.00 3.79 -26.70
CA SER A 96 -22.04 5.01 -27.51
C SER A 96 -22.48 6.20 -26.65
N ILE A 97 -21.90 7.38 -26.88
CA ILE A 97 -22.33 8.57 -26.14
C ILE A 97 -23.81 8.91 -26.37
N LYS A 98 -24.37 8.53 -27.54
CA LYS A 98 -25.81 8.68 -27.83
C LYS A 98 -26.67 7.86 -26.87
N GLU A 99 -26.24 6.65 -26.50
CA GLU A 99 -26.94 5.85 -25.49
C GLU A 99 -26.88 6.53 -24.12
N ILE A 100 -25.73 7.12 -23.75
CA ILE A 100 -25.57 7.86 -22.50
C ILE A 100 -26.42 9.15 -22.47
N TRP A 101 -26.54 9.87 -23.59
CA TRP A 101 -27.36 11.08 -23.68
C TRP A 101 -28.85 10.82 -23.65
N ASN A 102 -29.27 9.65 -24.15
CA ASN A 102 -30.67 9.26 -24.18
C ASN A 102 -31.12 8.62 -22.86
N LEU A 103 -30.20 8.38 -21.93
CA LEU A 103 -30.46 7.69 -20.67
C LEU A 103 -29.94 8.51 -19.48
N ASP A 104 -30.86 8.92 -18.61
CA ASP A 104 -30.50 9.60 -17.36
C ASP A 104 -29.85 8.63 -16.36
N THR A 105 -30.06 7.33 -16.52
CA THR A 105 -29.55 6.29 -15.63
C THR A 105 -29.11 5.04 -16.38
N ILE A 106 -27.93 4.53 -16.04
CA ILE A 106 -27.30 3.37 -16.65
C ILE A 106 -27.02 2.34 -15.55
N PHE A 107 -27.46 1.11 -15.79
CA PHE A 107 -27.16 -0.04 -14.94
C PHE A 107 -26.05 -0.85 -15.58
N LEU A 108 -24.92 -0.98 -14.87
CA LEU A 108 -23.76 -1.74 -15.34
C LEU A 108 -23.67 -3.08 -14.61
N PRO A 109 -23.35 -4.18 -15.31
CA PRO A 109 -23.17 -5.46 -14.66
C PRO A 109 -21.92 -5.42 -13.78
N SER A 110 -22.08 -5.84 -12.52
CA SER A 110 -20.94 -6.07 -11.64
C SER A 110 -20.06 -7.15 -12.26
N LYS A 111 -18.75 -7.00 -12.11
CA LYS A 111 -17.79 -8.01 -12.50
C LYS A 111 -17.90 -9.15 -11.49
N GLU A 112 -18.42 -10.28 -11.95
CA GLU A 112 -18.31 -11.52 -11.22
C GLU A 112 -16.84 -11.94 -11.27
N PHE A 113 -16.11 -11.63 -10.21
CA PHE A 113 -14.85 -12.28 -9.95
C PHE A 113 -15.18 -13.65 -9.35
N GLU A 114 -14.92 -14.72 -10.08
CA GLU A 114 -14.53 -15.95 -9.40
C GLU A 114 -13.23 -15.59 -8.67
N LEU A 115 -13.34 -15.26 -7.39
CA LEU A 115 -12.19 -15.33 -6.50
C LEU A 115 -11.66 -16.74 -6.69
N PRO A 116 -10.37 -16.95 -7.04
CA PRO A 116 -9.80 -18.25 -6.84
C PRO A 116 -10.06 -18.57 -5.37
N GLU A 117 -10.92 -19.55 -5.12
CA GLU A 117 -11.08 -20.10 -3.80
C GLU A 117 -9.76 -20.83 -3.55
N VAL A 118 -8.78 -20.06 -3.06
CA VAL A 118 -7.68 -20.65 -2.34
C VAL A 118 -8.34 -21.15 -1.06
N ALA A 119 -8.85 -22.37 -1.13
CA ALA A 119 -8.95 -23.18 0.06
C ALA A 119 -7.52 -23.33 0.57
N VAL A 120 -7.07 -22.35 1.36
CA VAL A 120 -6.07 -22.60 2.38
C VAL A 120 -6.76 -23.64 3.24
N ASN A 121 -6.45 -24.90 3.02
CA ASN A 121 -6.70 -25.94 3.99
C ASN A 121 -6.09 -25.41 5.28
N SER A 122 -6.94 -24.86 6.15
CA SER A 122 -6.55 -24.18 7.36
C SER A 122 -6.00 -25.21 8.33
N THR A 123 -4.77 -25.63 8.12
CA THR A 123 -3.85 -25.73 9.24
C THR A 123 -3.77 -24.32 9.80
N LYS A 124 -4.48 -24.10 10.91
CA LYS A 124 -4.46 -22.88 11.72
C LYS A 124 -3.06 -22.24 11.65
N LEU A 125 -2.91 -21.18 10.84
CA LEU A 125 -1.65 -20.48 10.73
C LEU A 125 -1.25 -20.06 12.14
N SER A 126 -0.10 -20.53 12.57
CA SER A 126 0.36 -20.29 13.93
C SER A 126 1.18 -19.00 13.95
N GLU A 127 1.02 -18.25 15.01
CA GLU A 127 1.80 -17.03 15.19
C GLU A 127 3.21 -17.38 15.68
N LEU A 128 4.21 -16.74 15.09
CA LEU A 128 5.58 -16.74 15.56
C LEU A 128 5.97 -15.29 15.87
N LYS A 129 6.35 -15.02 17.11
CA LYS A 129 6.92 -13.74 17.50
C LYS A 129 8.43 -13.85 17.67
N ILE A 130 9.15 -12.82 17.21
CA ILE A 130 10.57 -12.60 17.50
C ILE A 130 10.69 -11.26 18.21
N GLY A 131 11.34 -11.24 19.38
CA GLY A 131 11.29 -10.11 20.30
C GLY A 131 10.06 -10.13 21.20
N ASP A 132 9.95 -9.17 22.12
CA ASP A 132 8.86 -9.15 23.12
C ASP A 132 8.49 -7.73 23.51
N ALA A 133 7.39 -7.18 22.99
CA ALA A 133 7.00 -5.81 23.31
C ALA A 133 6.64 -5.56 24.79
N LYS A 134 6.54 -6.62 25.61
CA LYS A 134 6.25 -6.55 27.04
C LYS A 134 7.50 -6.71 27.91
N ALA A 135 8.62 -7.10 27.35
CA ALA A 135 9.86 -7.26 28.10
C ALA A 135 10.39 -5.91 28.58
N GLU A 136 11.06 -5.93 29.74
CA GLU A 136 11.76 -4.76 30.27
C GLU A 136 12.85 -4.28 29.30
N GLY A 137 13.03 -2.96 29.24
CA GLY A 137 14.02 -2.32 28.39
C GLY A 137 14.65 -1.10 29.05
N TRP A 138 15.73 -0.60 28.43
CA TRP A 138 16.46 0.58 28.86
C TRP A 138 16.41 1.64 27.77
N GLN A 139 16.34 2.89 28.19
CA GLN A 139 16.41 4.03 27.29
C GLN A 139 17.79 4.14 26.65
N ALA A 140 17.85 4.36 25.34
CA ALA A 140 19.08 4.80 24.72
C ALA A 140 19.32 6.28 25.06
N THR A 141 20.52 6.59 25.55
CA THR A 141 20.89 7.94 26.00
C THR A 141 21.44 8.82 24.87
N LYS A 142 21.79 8.22 23.73
CA LYS A 142 22.31 8.91 22.55
C LYS A 142 22.02 8.13 21.27
N PRO A 143 21.94 8.82 20.11
CA PRO A 143 21.91 8.16 18.82
C PRO A 143 23.18 7.34 18.52
N ILE A 144 23.08 6.38 17.60
CA ILE A 144 24.24 5.67 17.07
C ILE A 144 25.01 6.64 16.15
N GLY A 145 26.27 6.91 16.47
CA GLY A 145 27.12 7.84 15.73
C GLY A 145 28.42 7.20 15.25
N LEU A 146 29.03 7.78 14.21
CA LEU A 146 30.37 7.45 13.74
C LEU A 146 31.39 8.32 14.48
N ILE A 147 32.42 7.71 15.06
CA ILE A 147 33.53 8.44 15.67
C ILE A 147 34.53 8.78 14.57
N GLY A 148 34.79 10.07 14.35
CA GLY A 148 35.84 10.55 13.44
C GLY A 148 35.51 10.46 11.95
N SER A 149 34.23 10.39 11.56
CA SER A 149 33.82 10.34 10.16
C SER A 149 33.91 11.70 9.44
N ALA A 150 33.99 11.65 8.12
CA ALA A 150 33.90 12.85 7.28
C ALA A 150 32.50 13.50 7.41
N GLN A 151 32.41 14.81 7.15
CA GLN A 151 31.13 15.52 7.14
C GLN A 151 30.14 14.83 6.20
N GLY A 152 29.01 14.35 6.74
CA GLY A 152 27.91 13.75 5.97
C GLY A 152 27.77 12.23 6.09
N GLU A 153 28.74 11.52 6.69
CA GLU A 153 28.60 10.10 6.98
C GLU A 153 27.89 9.87 8.33
N PHE A 154 26.85 9.05 8.33
CA PHE A 154 26.10 8.68 9.52
C PHE A 154 25.67 7.22 9.44
N TYR A 155 25.51 6.59 10.61
CA TYR A 155 24.88 5.28 10.71
C TYR A 155 23.37 5.43 10.55
N ARG A 156 22.79 4.58 9.71
CA ARG A 156 21.36 4.31 9.71
C ARG A 156 21.06 3.23 10.73
N TYR A 157 19.97 3.39 11.47
CA TYR A 157 19.54 2.39 12.42
C TYR A 157 19.21 1.11 11.66
N THR A 158 19.92 0.04 11.96
CA THR A 158 19.75 -1.23 11.27
C THR A 158 19.71 -2.33 12.30
N ILE A 159 18.89 -3.34 12.07
CA ILE A 159 18.86 -4.55 12.89
C ILE A 159 18.99 -5.77 11.99
N ARG A 160 19.54 -6.84 12.53
CA ARG A 160 19.48 -8.17 11.94
C ARG A 160 18.51 -9.01 12.75
N VAL A 161 17.60 -9.70 12.06
CA VAL A 161 16.65 -10.64 12.63
C VAL A 161 16.98 -12.03 12.11
N LYS A 162 17.27 -12.96 13.01
CA LYS A 162 17.50 -14.37 12.68
C LYS A 162 16.15 -15.08 12.62
N ILE A 163 15.75 -15.53 11.45
CA ILE A 163 14.49 -16.26 11.25
C ILE A 163 14.71 -17.78 11.26
N PRO A 164 13.79 -18.55 11.86
CA PRO A 164 13.93 -20.01 11.95
C PRO A 164 13.70 -20.69 10.59
N LYS A 165 14.66 -21.53 10.18
CA LYS A 165 14.79 -22.18 8.85
C LYS A 165 13.64 -23.10 8.37
N LYS A 166 12.55 -23.26 9.11
CA LYS A 166 11.76 -24.51 9.02
C LYS A 166 10.50 -24.44 8.17
N LYS A 167 9.95 -23.26 7.87
CA LYS A 167 8.67 -23.12 7.16
C LYS A 167 8.57 -21.79 6.42
N GLN A 168 7.64 -21.70 5.47
CA GLN A 168 7.20 -20.45 4.88
C GLN A 168 6.70 -19.52 5.99
N LEU A 169 7.23 -18.30 6.02
CA LEU A 169 6.86 -17.26 6.97
C LEU A 169 6.25 -16.09 6.21
N TYR A 170 5.26 -15.47 6.82
CA TYR A 170 4.63 -14.26 6.32
C TYR A 170 4.76 -13.19 7.40
N LEU A 171 5.48 -12.11 7.11
CA LEU A 171 5.62 -10.99 8.03
C LEU A 171 4.32 -10.17 8.04
N ASP A 172 3.73 -10.02 9.21
CA ASP A 172 2.47 -9.31 9.45
C ASP A 172 2.70 -7.93 10.08
N LYS A 173 3.57 -7.87 11.08
CA LYS A 173 3.72 -6.68 11.93
C LYS A 173 5.14 -6.50 12.40
N LEU A 174 5.55 -5.23 12.44
CA LEU A 174 6.77 -4.77 13.09
C LEU A 174 6.39 -3.75 14.16
N LYS A 175 6.93 -3.90 15.36
CA LYS A 175 6.93 -2.89 16.40
C LYS A 175 8.35 -2.54 16.78
N PHE A 176 8.62 -1.27 17.03
CA PHE A 176 9.91 -0.81 17.54
C PHE A 176 9.67 0.27 18.60
N TYR A 177 10.52 0.30 19.61
CA TYR A 177 10.44 1.30 20.67
C TYR A 177 11.45 2.42 20.44
N VAL A 178 10.95 3.66 20.39
CA VAL A 178 11.75 4.87 20.26
C VAL A 178 12.03 5.46 21.63
N SER A 179 13.29 5.73 21.93
CA SER A 179 13.75 6.21 23.24
C SER A 179 13.32 7.65 23.52
N ASP A 180 13.30 8.00 24.81
CA ASP A 180 12.87 9.31 25.34
C ASP A 180 13.74 10.50 24.90
N ILE A 181 14.90 10.23 24.27
CA ILE A 181 15.75 11.26 23.72
C ILE A 181 15.15 11.95 22.48
N LEU A 182 14.11 11.38 21.86
CA LEU A 182 13.43 11.99 20.72
C LEU A 182 12.72 13.28 21.15
N LYS A 183 13.14 14.42 20.59
CA LYS A 183 12.61 15.75 20.93
C LYS A 183 11.57 16.27 19.94
N GLU A 184 11.65 15.82 18.70
CA GLU A 184 10.84 16.31 17.59
C GLU A 184 10.29 15.12 16.82
N LYS A 185 9.19 15.36 16.09
CA LYS A 185 8.60 14.33 15.24
C LYS A 185 9.54 13.99 14.08
N VAL A 186 9.57 12.72 13.70
CA VAL A 186 10.43 12.24 12.61
C VAL A 186 9.68 11.27 11.71
N ASP A 187 9.92 11.38 10.40
CA ASP A 187 9.45 10.40 9.43
C ASP A 187 10.54 9.36 9.20
N VAL A 188 10.18 8.08 9.36
CA VAL A 188 11.10 6.95 9.24
C VAL A 188 10.67 6.08 8.06
N SER A 189 11.57 5.92 7.10
CA SER A 189 11.44 4.96 6.00
C SER A 189 12.01 3.62 6.42
N ILE A 190 11.18 2.59 6.41
CA ILE A 190 11.55 1.21 6.78
C ILE A 190 11.79 0.40 5.51
N ARG A 191 13.00 -0.14 5.39
CA ARG A 191 13.40 -1.09 4.36
C ARG A 191 13.67 -2.44 4.98
N ILE A 192 13.24 -3.50 4.30
CA ILE A 192 13.51 -4.87 4.71
C ILE A 192 14.34 -5.51 3.62
N LEU A 193 15.52 -5.96 3.99
CA LEU A 193 16.53 -6.49 3.08
C LEU A 193 16.75 -7.98 3.38
N LEU A 194 16.89 -8.76 2.31
CA LEU A 194 17.25 -10.17 2.36
C LEU A 194 18.59 -10.39 1.64
N PRO A 195 19.51 -11.22 2.17
CA PRO A 195 20.73 -11.59 1.45
C PRO A 195 20.41 -12.33 0.15
N ASN A 196 21.00 -11.90 -0.98
CA ASN A 196 20.76 -12.49 -2.31
C ASN A 196 21.29 -13.92 -2.42
N ASN A 197 22.37 -14.21 -1.70
CA ASN A 197 23.05 -15.51 -1.68
C ASN A 197 22.90 -16.17 -0.31
N ARG A 198 23.30 -17.44 -0.18
CA ARG A 198 23.52 -18.11 1.11
C ARG A 198 24.75 -17.54 1.85
N MET A 199 24.84 -16.21 1.92
CA MET A 199 25.90 -15.48 2.58
C MET A 199 25.80 -15.74 4.09
N ASP A 200 26.94 -16.08 4.69
CA ASP A 200 27.05 -16.21 6.13
C ASP A 200 27.40 -14.86 6.74
N ILE A 201 26.42 -14.25 7.41
CA ILE A 201 26.54 -12.93 8.04
C ILE A 201 27.27 -13.09 9.38
N LYS A 202 28.52 -12.59 9.42
CA LYS A 202 29.38 -12.63 10.60
C LYS A 202 29.45 -11.27 11.29
N PRO A 203 29.36 -11.21 12.64
CA PRO A 203 29.59 -9.99 13.40
C PRO A 203 30.94 -9.35 13.06
N GLY A 204 30.97 -8.03 12.91
CA GLY A 204 32.16 -7.23 12.62
C GLY A 204 32.66 -7.31 11.18
N LYS A 205 31.97 -8.03 10.29
CA LYS A 205 32.29 -8.08 8.87
C LYS A 205 31.37 -7.16 8.08
N ASN A 206 31.96 -6.29 7.25
CA ASN A 206 31.22 -5.43 6.34
C ASN A 206 30.85 -6.23 5.06
N ASN A 207 29.63 -6.04 4.58
CA ASN A 207 29.14 -6.57 3.31
C ASN A 207 28.61 -5.40 2.46
N SER A 208 28.46 -5.62 1.15
CA SER A 208 27.90 -4.59 0.26
C SER A 208 26.39 -4.67 0.23
N ILE A 209 25.70 -3.53 0.16
CA ILE A 209 24.25 -3.44 -0.03
C ILE A 209 23.79 -4.15 -1.32
N HIS A 210 24.66 -4.24 -2.33
CA HIS A 210 24.38 -4.97 -3.58
C HIS A 210 24.28 -6.49 -3.38
N ASP A 211 24.75 -7.02 -2.24
CA ASP A 211 24.57 -8.41 -1.86
C ASP A 211 23.20 -8.71 -1.26
N PHE A 212 22.30 -7.70 -1.22
CA PHE A 212 20.96 -7.78 -0.66
C PHE A 212 19.91 -7.38 -1.69
N SER A 213 18.68 -7.85 -1.49
CA SER A 213 17.49 -7.42 -2.22
C SER A 213 16.48 -6.83 -1.25
N ASP A 214 15.74 -5.82 -1.71
CA ASP A 214 14.57 -5.33 -0.99
C ASP A 214 13.45 -6.38 -1.05
N LEU A 215 12.90 -6.72 0.11
CA LEU A 215 11.75 -7.61 0.24
C LEU A 215 10.44 -6.88 -0.10
N LEU A 216 10.37 -5.58 0.18
CA LEU A 216 9.21 -4.74 -0.11
C LEU A 216 9.38 -4.08 -1.47
N GLN A 217 8.32 -4.04 -2.28
CA GLN A 217 8.33 -3.28 -3.54
C GLN A 217 8.49 -1.76 -3.31
N ARG A 218 8.04 -1.26 -2.16
CA ARG A 218 8.16 0.13 -1.72
C ARG A 218 8.45 0.18 -0.23
N ASN A 219 9.28 1.13 0.18
CA ASN A 219 9.59 1.35 1.60
C ASN A 219 8.31 1.74 2.36
N LYS A 220 8.16 1.26 3.59
CA LYS A 220 7.05 1.68 4.46
C LYS A 220 7.49 2.93 5.23
N VAL A 221 6.81 4.04 5.01
CA VAL A 221 7.07 5.29 5.75
C VAL A 221 6.14 5.36 6.95
N VAL A 222 6.68 5.66 8.12
CA VAL A 222 5.94 5.83 9.37
C VAL A 222 6.33 7.14 10.05
N GLU A 223 5.33 7.90 10.48
CA GLU A 223 5.53 9.11 11.27
C GLU A 223 5.64 8.74 12.76
N VAL A 224 6.76 9.11 13.38
CA VAL A 224 7.02 8.92 14.82
C VAL A 224 6.81 10.26 15.52
N LEU A 225 5.65 10.40 16.16
CA LEU A 225 5.24 11.65 16.80
C LEU A 225 5.91 11.88 18.17
N LYS A 226 6.20 10.81 18.90
CA LYS A 226 6.72 10.86 20.28
C LYS A 226 7.47 9.57 20.64
N PRO A 227 8.30 9.58 21.70
CA PRO A 227 8.89 8.36 22.27
C PRO A 227 7.85 7.29 22.60
N GLY A 228 8.28 6.03 22.55
CA GLY A 228 7.45 4.86 22.86
C GLY A 228 7.37 3.83 21.73
N TRP A 229 6.46 2.87 21.91
CA TRP A 229 6.19 1.83 20.93
C TRP A 229 5.48 2.40 19.69
N VAL A 230 6.09 2.17 18.54
CA VAL A 230 5.53 2.46 17.22
C VAL A 230 5.19 1.13 16.57
N GLN A 231 3.97 1.01 16.04
CA GLN A 231 3.51 -0.18 15.31
C GLN A 231 3.41 0.13 13.82
N VAL A 232 3.93 -0.79 13.02
CA VAL A 232 3.88 -0.77 11.56
C VAL A 232 3.15 -2.02 11.11
N ASN A 233 1.98 -1.81 10.50
CA ASN A 233 1.23 -2.87 9.84
C ASN A 233 1.61 -2.87 8.35
N PHE A 234 1.85 -4.05 7.78
CA PHE A 234 2.02 -4.20 6.34
C PHE A 234 0.63 -4.36 5.70
N ASP A 235 0.39 -3.68 4.58
CA ASP A 235 -0.93 -3.63 3.95
C ASP A 235 -1.33 -5.00 3.37
N GLU A 236 -0.34 -5.81 3.00
CA GLU A 236 -0.45 -7.22 2.64
C GLU A 236 0.59 -8.03 3.42
N TYR A 237 0.31 -9.32 3.64
CA TYR A 237 1.27 -10.24 4.25
C TYR A 237 2.55 -10.33 3.40
N VAL A 238 3.69 -10.01 3.99
CA VAL A 238 4.96 -10.01 3.26
C VAL A 238 5.57 -11.40 3.34
N GLY A 239 5.43 -12.17 2.26
CA GLY A 239 5.99 -13.52 2.16
C GLY A 239 7.52 -13.52 2.19
N ILE A 240 8.11 -14.25 3.13
CA ILE A 240 9.56 -14.43 3.20
C ILE A 240 9.97 -15.60 2.31
N PRO A 241 10.89 -15.44 1.34
CA PRO A 241 11.32 -16.53 0.49
C PRO A 241 11.89 -17.72 1.29
N GLU A 242 11.64 -18.94 0.81
CA GLU A 242 12.11 -20.15 1.47
C GLU A 242 13.64 -20.18 1.59
N GLY A 243 14.14 -20.58 2.77
CA GLY A 243 15.57 -20.73 3.03
C GLY A 243 16.30 -19.45 3.45
N VAL A 244 15.63 -18.29 3.47
CA VAL A 244 16.15 -17.07 4.11
C VAL A 244 16.32 -17.33 5.61
N LYS A 245 17.43 -16.84 6.17
CA LYS A 245 17.81 -17.04 7.59
C LYS A 245 17.96 -15.74 8.34
N ASP A 246 18.18 -14.66 7.60
CA ASP A 246 18.54 -13.36 8.12
C ASP A 246 17.75 -12.32 7.35
N LEU A 247 17.06 -11.47 8.09
CA LEU A 247 16.44 -10.26 7.58
C LEU A 247 17.18 -9.07 8.16
N PHE A 248 17.45 -8.07 7.33
CA PHE A 248 17.95 -6.79 7.79
C PHE A 248 16.83 -5.77 7.71
N ILE A 249 16.52 -5.10 8.80
CA ILE A 249 15.54 -4.02 8.82
C ILE A 249 16.30 -2.72 9.02
N VAL A 250 16.21 -1.84 8.04
CA VAL A 250 16.85 -0.52 8.01
C VAL A 250 15.80 0.54 8.27
N PHE A 251 16.08 1.42 9.24
CA PHE A 251 15.31 2.58 9.61
C PHE A 251 16.04 3.83 9.13
N ASP A 252 15.60 4.34 7.98
CA ASP A 252 16.11 5.56 7.37
C ASP A 252 15.32 6.78 7.87
N LEU A 253 15.97 7.70 8.56
CA LEU A 253 15.36 8.97 8.92
C LEU A 253 15.27 9.87 7.68
N LEU A 254 14.07 10.36 7.38
CA LEU A 254 13.80 11.22 6.22
C LEU A 254 14.11 12.69 6.54
N GLU A 255 15.37 12.95 6.91
CA GLU A 255 15.86 14.27 7.28
C GLU A 255 17.00 14.73 6.37
N LYS A 256 17.02 16.02 6.02
CA LYS A 256 18.09 16.61 5.19
C LYS A 256 19.41 16.75 5.95
N GLU A 257 19.33 16.91 7.27
CA GLU A 257 20.48 17.00 8.18
C GLU A 257 20.15 16.16 9.43
N PRO A 258 21.08 15.35 9.96
CA PRO A 258 20.83 14.44 11.08
C PRO A 258 20.73 15.20 12.41
N LYS A 259 19.63 15.94 12.58
CA LYS A 259 19.37 16.80 13.75
C LYS A 259 18.54 16.09 14.81
N SER A 260 17.78 15.07 14.42
CA SER A 260 16.93 14.37 15.36
C SER A 260 17.70 13.44 16.28
N ASN A 261 17.34 13.51 17.56
CA ASN A 261 17.82 12.59 18.59
C ASN A 261 17.00 11.29 18.56
N PHE A 262 16.92 10.62 17.42
CA PHE A 262 16.24 9.33 17.30
C PHE A 262 17.15 8.21 17.78
N ALA A 263 16.65 7.36 18.66
CA ALA A 263 17.29 6.10 18.99
C ALA A 263 16.28 5.02 19.34
N LEU A 264 16.53 3.80 18.86
CA LEU A 264 15.83 2.62 19.36
C LEU A 264 16.27 2.33 20.79
N ALA A 265 15.35 1.90 21.65
CA ALA A 265 15.68 1.45 23.00
C ALA A 265 16.34 0.05 23.01
N ASP A 266 16.95 -0.32 24.13
CA ASP A 266 17.52 -1.66 24.35
C ASP A 266 16.52 -2.55 25.09
N GLN A 267 16.45 -3.82 24.72
CA GLN A 267 15.61 -4.86 25.29
C GLN A 267 16.47 -6.11 25.48
N ARG A 268 16.94 -6.34 26.71
CA ARG A 268 17.86 -7.43 27.14
C ARG A 268 17.34 -8.87 26.96
N VAL A 269 16.34 -9.10 26.10
CA VAL A 269 15.67 -10.40 25.93
C VAL A 269 15.94 -11.03 24.56
N SER A 270 16.20 -10.24 23.51
CA SER A 270 16.14 -10.78 22.15
C SER A 270 17.49 -11.34 21.64
N LYS A 271 17.67 -12.67 21.77
CA LYS A 271 18.85 -13.38 21.22
C LYS A 271 18.84 -13.48 19.68
N ASP A 272 17.66 -13.36 19.09
CA ASP A 272 17.44 -13.48 17.65
C ASP A 272 17.45 -12.13 16.92
N ILE A 273 17.65 -11.03 17.67
CA ILE A 273 17.81 -9.68 17.12
C ILE A 273 19.19 -9.16 17.51
N ASP A 274 20.01 -8.90 16.50
CA ASP A 274 21.31 -8.25 16.67
C ASP A 274 21.24 -6.79 16.18
N LEU A 275 22.00 -5.90 16.81
CA LEU A 275 22.21 -4.56 16.26
C LEU A 275 23.03 -4.63 14.97
N GLY A 276 22.47 -4.10 13.90
CA GLY A 276 23.13 -3.94 12.62
C GLY A 276 23.67 -2.52 12.43
N PHE A 277 24.47 -2.34 11.38
CA PHE A 277 24.85 -1.04 10.88
C PHE A 277 24.61 -0.97 9.38
N TYR A 278 24.29 0.23 8.90
CA TYR A 278 24.30 0.57 7.49
C TYR A 278 24.83 2.00 7.33
N ILE A 279 25.90 2.16 6.56
CA ILE A 279 26.60 3.45 6.39
C ILE A 279 26.28 4.05 5.03
N THR A 280 26.20 5.38 4.97
CA THR A 280 26.16 6.19 3.74
C THR A 280 27.39 5.86 2.88
N GLY A 281 27.23 4.95 1.93
CA GLY A 281 28.32 4.33 1.16
C GLY A 281 28.00 2.91 0.70
N GLY A 282 26.98 2.27 1.28
CA GLY A 282 26.54 0.94 0.86
C GLY A 282 27.07 -0.19 1.75
N GLU A 283 27.79 0.11 2.82
CA GLU A 283 28.32 -0.90 3.72
C GLU A 283 27.28 -1.29 4.78
N ILE A 284 26.99 -2.59 4.88
CA ILE A 284 26.00 -3.15 5.80
C ILE A 284 26.58 -4.36 6.56
N GLY A 285 26.24 -4.47 7.85
CA GLY A 285 26.72 -5.57 8.68
C GLY A 285 26.13 -5.60 10.08
N VAL A 286 26.75 -6.37 10.97
CA VAL A 286 26.33 -6.56 12.37
C VAL A 286 27.46 -6.15 13.29
N PHE A 287 27.16 -5.40 14.35
CA PHE A 287 28.19 -5.01 15.32
C PHE A 287 28.80 -6.22 16.05
N ASN A 288 30.05 -6.07 16.50
CA ASN A 288 30.80 -7.05 17.29
C ASN A 288 31.45 -6.29 18.45
N PRO A 289 31.34 -6.65 19.75
CA PRO A 289 30.51 -7.64 20.44
C PRO A 289 29.52 -7.02 21.45
N ASP A 290 29.23 -5.72 21.36
CA ASP A 290 28.35 -5.04 22.32
C ASP A 290 26.90 -5.48 22.15
N LYS A 291 26.33 -6.03 23.23
CA LYS A 291 24.98 -6.58 23.31
C LYS A 291 23.93 -5.48 23.43
N PHE A 292 23.89 -4.59 22.45
CA PHE A 292 22.69 -3.79 22.24
C PHE A 292 21.67 -4.70 21.56
N HIS A 293 20.54 -4.93 22.22
CA HIS A 293 19.45 -5.76 21.72
C HIS A 293 18.25 -4.85 21.43
N PRO A 294 18.09 -4.35 20.20
CA PRO A 294 17.04 -3.39 19.86
C PRO A 294 15.65 -3.85 20.33
N ALA A 295 14.93 -2.96 21.03
CA ALA A 295 13.57 -3.16 21.49
C ALA A 295 12.59 -3.21 20.31
N ILE A 296 12.45 -4.40 19.74
CA ILE A 296 11.71 -4.68 18.52
C ILE A 296 10.92 -5.97 18.70
N GLU A 297 9.69 -5.98 18.20
CA GLU A 297 8.83 -7.18 18.12
C GLU A 297 8.37 -7.36 16.68
N LEU A 298 8.60 -8.54 16.12
CA LEU A 298 8.13 -8.95 14.80
C LEU A 298 7.13 -10.08 14.96
N THR A 299 6.00 -9.96 14.28
CA THR A 299 4.97 -11.00 14.21
C THR A 299 4.96 -11.61 12.82
N PHE A 300 5.12 -12.93 12.77
CA PHE A 300 5.03 -13.74 11.56
C PHE A 300 3.86 -14.73 11.67
N PHE A 301 3.20 -15.01 10.55
CA PHE A 301 2.35 -16.18 10.39
C PHE A 301 3.15 -17.32 9.75
N LYS A 302 2.94 -18.55 10.25
CA LYS A 302 3.54 -19.76 9.71
C LYS A 302 2.51 -20.86 9.52
N GLU A 303 2.66 -21.63 8.45
CA GLU A 303 1.95 -22.90 8.21
C GLU A 303 2.38 -23.99 9.21
#